data_AF-A0A1Z9PYG0-F1
#
_entry.id   AF-A0A1Z9PYG0-F1
#
_cell.length_a   1.000
_cell.length_b   1.000
_cell.length_c   1.000
_cell.angle_alpha   90.00
_cell.angle_beta   90.00
_cell.angle_gamma   90.00
#
_symmetry.space_group_name_H-M   'P 1'
#
loop_
_entity.id
_entity.type
_entity.pdbx_description
1 polymer ?
#
loop_
_entity_poly.entity_id
_entity_poly.type
_entity_poly.pdbx_seq_one_letter_code
_entity_poly.pdbx_strand_id
1 'polypeptide(L)' 'MIEKNIKNKDLAKIKDEILSLKKTVLNYNFQKSTGQLEKTHQIRSTKRKIARLKMEISKMKGDNNA' A
#
# COMPACT_ATOMS: atom_id res chain seq x y z
N MET A 1 -1.61 -18.80 21.20
CA MET A 1 -2.65 -17.82 20.82
C MET A 1 -2.12 -16.40 20.52
N ILE A 2 -1.00 -15.98 21.12
CA ILE A 2 -0.49 -14.60 20.99
C ILE A 2 0.04 -14.28 19.58
N GLU A 3 0.78 -15.20 18.94
CA GLU A 3 1.41 -14.96 17.63
C GLU A 3 0.43 -14.78 16.46
N LYS A 4 -0.67 -15.54 16.43
CA LYS A 4 -1.73 -15.39 15.41
C LYS A 4 -2.40 -14.00 15.48
N ASN A 5 -2.56 -13.46 16.69
CA ASN A 5 -3.13 -12.13 16.89
C ASN A 5 -2.19 -11.01 16.43
N ILE A 6 -0.87 -11.20 16.59
CA ILE A 6 0.15 -10.24 16.11
C ILE A 6 0.13 -10.20 14.58
N LYS A 7 0.20 -11.36 13.91
CA LYS A 7 0.13 -11.46 12.44
C LYS A 7 -1.15 -10.82 11.86
N ASN A 8 -2.30 -11.03 12.50
CA ASN A 8 -3.56 -10.43 12.06
C ASN A 8 -3.61 -8.91 12.25
N LYS A 9 -3.07 -8.40 13.38
CA LYS A 9 -2.94 -6.94 13.61
C LYS A 9 -2.04 -6.30 12.56
N ASP A 10 -0.95 -6.95 12.18
CA ASP A 10 -0.03 -6.42 11.18
C ASP A 10 -0.65 -6.42 9.77
N LEU A 11 -1.41 -7.45 9.42
CA LEU A 11 -2.21 -7.48 8.18
C LEU A 11 -3.23 -6.33 8.09
N ALA A 12 -3.87 -5.97 9.20
CA ALA A 12 -4.79 -4.84 9.25
C ALA A 12 -4.06 -3.50 8.99
N LYS A 13 -2.92 -3.29 9.67
CA LYS A 13 -2.08 -2.10 9.48
C LYS A 13 -1.61 -1.94 8.03
N ILE A 14 -1.15 -3.02 7.40
CA ILE A 14 -0.70 -2.96 5.99
C ILE A 14 -1.86 -2.59 5.06
N LYS A 15 -3.08 -3.08 5.32
CA LYS A 15 -4.27 -2.70 4.54
C LYS A 15 -4.63 -1.21 4.73
N ASP A 16 -4.53 -0.70 5.94
CA ASP A 16 -4.77 0.72 6.23
C ASP A 16 -3.73 1.61 5.56
N GLU A 17 -2.47 1.20 5.54
CA GLU A 17 -1.41 1.91 4.83
C GLU A 17 -1.66 1.92 3.31
N ILE A 18 -2.09 0.79 2.73
CA ILE A 18 -2.52 0.72 1.32
C ILE A 18 -3.67 1.70 1.06
N LEU A 19 -4.65 1.82 1.97
CA LEU A 19 -5.76 2.75 1.84
C LEU A 19 -5.28 4.21 1.85
N SER A 20 -4.37 4.55 2.77
CA SER A 20 -3.73 5.86 2.83
C SER A 20 -2.99 6.20 1.54
N LEU A 21 -2.15 5.29 1.04
CA LEU A 21 -1.40 5.48 -0.21
C LEU A 21 -2.33 5.62 -1.42
N LYS A 22 -3.48 4.94 -1.46
CA LYS A 22 -4.49 5.13 -2.51
C LYS A 22 -5.08 6.54 -2.48
N LYS A 23 -5.36 7.10 -1.30
CA LYS A 23 -5.80 8.51 -1.17
C LYS A 23 -4.72 9.46 -1.70
N THR A 24 -3.45 9.19 -1.40
CA THR A 24 -2.33 9.97 -1.93
C THR A 24 -2.25 9.91 -3.46
N VAL A 25 -2.43 8.72 -4.07
CA VAL A 25 -2.47 8.58 -5.54
C VAL A 25 -3.63 9.36 -6.14
N LEU A 26 -4.81 9.34 -5.50
CA LEU A 26 -5.96 10.11 -5.93
C LEU A 26 -5.65 11.62 -5.92
N ASN A 27 -5.05 12.13 -4.84
CA ASN A 27 -4.61 13.53 -4.75
C ASN A 27 -3.58 13.89 -5.83
N TYR A 28 -2.60 13.03 -6.10
CA TYR A 28 -1.65 13.26 -7.19
C TYR A 28 -2.31 13.24 -8.58
N ASN A 29 -3.34 12.41 -8.79
CA ASN A 29 -4.08 12.43 -10.05
C ASN A 29 -4.88 13.72 -10.21
N PHE A 30 -5.50 14.24 -9.13
CA PHE A 30 -6.15 15.54 -9.15
C PHE A 30 -5.15 16.67 -9.45
N GLN A 31 -4.03 16.72 -8.73
CA GLN A 31 -2.96 17.71 -8.97
C GLN A 31 -2.38 17.61 -10.39
N LYS A 32 -2.26 16.39 -10.94
CA LYS A 32 -1.83 16.18 -12.32
C LYS A 32 -2.86 16.73 -13.30
N SER A 33 -4.15 16.51 -13.04
CA SER A 33 -5.24 17.01 -13.88
C SER A 33 -5.38 18.53 -13.84
N THR A 34 -5.06 19.18 -12.71
CA THR A 34 -5.05 20.64 -12.59
C THR A 34 -3.77 21.28 -13.10
N GLY A 35 -2.78 20.49 -13.53
CA GLY A 35 -1.48 20.97 -14.01
C GLY A 35 -0.53 21.46 -12.91
N GLN A 36 -0.88 21.29 -11.63
CA GLN A 36 -0.09 21.77 -10.48
C GLN A 36 0.95 20.75 -9.98
N LEU A 37 1.01 19.55 -10.57
CA LEU A 37 1.92 18.50 -10.11
C LEU A 37 3.32 18.63 -10.72
N GLU A 38 4.25 19.23 -9.97
CA GLU A 38 5.66 19.35 -10.40
C GLU A 38 6.40 17.99 -10.43
N LYS A 39 6.08 17.09 -9.49
CA LYS A 39 6.83 15.83 -9.29
C LYS A 39 6.06 14.59 -9.76
N THR A 40 5.85 14.46 -11.07
CA THR A 40 5.08 13.36 -11.69
C THR A 40 5.60 11.95 -11.38
N HIS A 41 6.90 11.79 -11.12
CA HIS A 41 7.52 10.52 -10.72
C HIS A 41 6.99 9.98 -9.39
N GLN A 42 6.44 10.84 -8.52
CA GLN A 42 5.87 10.43 -7.23
C GLN A 42 4.67 9.50 -7.42
N ILE A 43 3.85 9.69 -8.46
CA ILE A 43 2.75 8.78 -8.79
C ILE A 43 3.27 7.35 -8.99
N ARG A 44 4.34 7.19 -9.80
CA ARG A 44 4.95 5.89 -10.07
C ARG A 44 5.58 5.29 -8.80
N SER A 45 6.24 6.11 -7.98
CA SER A 45 6.83 5.68 -6.71
C SER A 45 5.76 5.16 -5.74
N THR A 46 4.67 5.91 -5.54
CA THR A 46 3.56 5.52 -4.66
C THR A 46 2.85 4.26 -5.16
N LYS A 47 2.63 4.11 -6.47
CA LYS A 47 2.09 2.86 -7.04
C LYS A 47 2.99 1.65 -6.76
N ARG A 48 4.32 1.82 -6.86
CA ARG A 48 5.28 0.75 -6.51
C ARG A 48 5.24 0.41 -5.02
N LYS A 49 5.11 1.39 -4.13
CA LYS A 49 4.93 1.14 -2.68
C LYS A 49 3.69 0.28 -2.41
N ILE A 50 2.54 0.61 -3.03
CA ILE A 50 1.31 -0.17 -2.92
C ILE A 50 1.53 -1.62 -3.39
N ALA A 51 2.24 -1.81 -4.52
CA ALA A 51 2.53 -3.16 -5.04
C ALA A 51 3.41 -3.98 -4.08
N ARG A 52 4.41 -3.36 -3.44
CA ARG A 52 5.28 -4.02 -2.45
C ARG A 52 4.49 -4.47 -1.21
N LEU A 53 3.64 -3.60 -0.67
CA LEU A 53 2.79 -3.95 0.47
C LEU A 53 1.80 -5.09 0.14
N LYS A 54 1.25 -5.10 -1.08
CA LYS A 54 0.42 -6.23 -1.54
C LYS A 54 1.21 -7.53 -1.68
N MET A 55 2.44 -7.46 -2.16
CA MET A 55 3.33 -8.62 -2.26
C MET A 55 3.64 -9.18 -0.87
N GLU A 56 3.92 -8.33 0.11
CA GLU A 56 4.19 -8.74 1.50
C GLU A 56 3.00 -9.48 2.10
N ILE A 57 1.77 -8.98 1.89
CA ILE A 57 0.53 -9.69 2.25
C ILE A 57 0.47 -11.05 1.57
N SER A 58 0.82 -11.14 0.28
CA SER A 58 0.80 -12.40 -0.46
C SER A 58 1.82 -13.40 0.06
N LYS A 59 3.03 -12.94 0.43
CA LYS A 59 4.07 -13.78 1.03
C LYS A 59 3.61 -14.32 2.40
N MET A 60 3.12 -13.43 3.27
CA MET A 60 2.54 -13.82 4.56
C MET A 60 1.41 -14.84 4.45
N LYS A 61 0.63 -14.79 3.35
CA LYS A 61 -0.42 -15.78 3.07
C LYS A 61 0.13 -17.10 2.54
N GLY A 62 1.10 -17.05 1.61
CA GLY A 62 1.72 -18.21 0.99
C GLY A 62 2.51 -19.09 1.98
N ASP A 63 3.13 -18.48 2.99
CA ASP A 63 3.85 -19.20 4.05
C ASP A 63 2.92 -20.07 4.92
N ASN A 64 1.58 -19.88 4.89
CA ASN A 64 0.64 -20.71 5.65
C ASN A 64 0.17 -21.97 4.90
N ASN A 65 0.67 -22.20 3.68
CA ASN A 65 0.25 -23.31 2.81
C ASN A 65 1.40 -24.28 2.48
N ALA A 66 2.47 -24.25 3.28
CA ALA A 66 3.62 -25.16 3.23
C ALA A 66 3.71 -25.96 4.54
#